data_AF-A0A379FJJ7-F1
#
_entry.id   AF-A0A379FJJ7-F1
#
_cell.length_a   1.000
_cell.length_b   1.000
_cell.length_c   1.000
_cell.angle_alpha   90.00
_cell.angle_beta   90.00
_cell.angle_gamma   90.00
#
_symmetry.space_group_name_H-M   'P 1'
#
loop_
_entity.id
_entity.type
_entity.pdbx_description
1 polymer ?
#
loop_
_entity_poly.entity_id
_entity_poly.type
_entity_poly.pdbx_seq_one_letter_code
_entity_poly.pdbx_strand_id
1 'polypeptide(L)' 'MNREKQLPEEAGRQWFEADVNYQCGHRGSDRLLYSNDGLIYLTTDHYRTMQRVAP' A
#
# COMPACT_ATOMS: atom_id res chain seq x y z
N MET A 1 -9.73 -4.10 2.41
CA MET A 1 -8.33 -3.62 2.40
C MET A 1 -7.97 -3.19 3.81
N ASN A 2 -6.67 -3.22 4.17
CA ASN A 2 -6.18 -3.11 5.54
C ASN A 2 -6.68 -4.18 6.53
N ARG A 3 -6.79 -5.46 6.09
CA ARG A 3 -7.29 -6.56 6.95
C ARG A 3 -6.44 -6.79 8.20
N GLU A 4 -5.14 -6.56 8.07
CA GLU A 4 -4.16 -6.75 9.15
C GLU A 4 -3.99 -5.49 10.02
N LYS A 5 -4.75 -4.41 9.74
CA LYS A 5 -4.73 -3.15 10.49
C LYS A 5 -3.34 -2.53 10.63
N GLN A 6 -2.47 -2.73 9.63
CA GLN A 6 -1.12 -2.15 9.61
C GLN A 6 -1.11 -0.68 9.16
N LEU A 7 -2.19 -0.21 8.53
CA LEU A 7 -2.34 1.17 8.07
C LEU A 7 -3.27 1.97 9.00
N PRO A 8 -3.06 3.29 9.13
CA PRO A 8 -3.94 4.15 9.94
C PRO A 8 -5.40 4.12 9.47
N GLU A 9 -6.33 3.98 10.40
CA GLU A 9 -7.77 4.04 10.13
C GLU A 9 -8.32 5.40 10.57
N GLU A 10 -9.20 5.99 9.76
CA GLU A 10 -9.93 7.22 10.07
C GLU A 10 -11.30 7.20 9.39
N ALA A 11 -12.27 7.91 9.95
CA ALA A 11 -13.62 7.96 9.41
C ALA A 11 -13.60 8.51 7.98
N GLY A 12 -14.16 7.75 7.04
CA GLY A 12 -14.17 8.12 5.61
C GLY A 12 -12.86 7.85 4.88
N ARG A 13 -11.80 7.36 5.55
CA ARG A 13 -10.56 6.93 4.89
C ARG A 13 -10.79 5.62 4.15
N GLN A 14 -10.41 5.61 2.88
CA GLN A 14 -10.42 4.44 2.00
C GLN A 14 -9.01 4.17 1.51
N TRP A 15 -8.64 2.89 1.49
CA TRP A 15 -7.34 2.41 1.03
C TRP A 15 -7.47 1.75 -0.35
N PHE A 16 -6.46 1.99 -1.18
CA PHE A 16 -6.31 1.43 -2.52
C PHE A 16 -4.90 0.85 -2.69
N GLU A 17 -4.72 -0.06 -3.65
CA GLU A 17 -3.40 -0.62 -4.02
C GLU A 17 -3.13 -0.45 -5.50
N ALA A 18 -1.83 -0.37 -5.80
CA ALA A 18 -1.30 -0.56 -7.14
C ALA A 18 -0.07 -1.48 -7.07
N ASP A 19 0.09 -2.33 -8.08
CA ASP A 19 1.35 -3.03 -8.30
C ASP A 19 2.40 -2.01 -8.73
N VAL A 20 3.58 -2.07 -8.12
CA VAL A 20 4.75 -1.28 -8.54
C VAL A 20 5.83 -2.20 -9.06
N ASN A 21 6.72 -1.66 -9.91
CA ASN A 21 7.77 -2.41 -10.58
C ASN A 21 7.26 -3.61 -11.42
N TYR A 22 5.97 -3.64 -11.76
CA TYR A 22 5.39 -4.73 -12.53
C TYR A 22 5.82 -4.63 -14.00
N GLN A 23 6.67 -5.57 -14.41
CA GLN A 23 7.05 -5.79 -15.80
C GLN A 23 6.40 -7.09 -16.25
N CYS A 24 5.27 -6.99 -16.95
CA CYS A 24 4.53 -8.05 -17.64
C CYS A 24 4.97 -9.50 -17.33
N GLY A 25 4.17 -10.26 -16.59
CA GLY A 25 4.51 -11.62 -16.20
C GLY A 25 3.99 -11.95 -14.81
N HIS A 26 4.84 -12.48 -13.94
CA HIS A 26 4.48 -12.71 -12.55
C HIS A 26 4.43 -11.39 -11.76
N ARG A 27 3.32 -11.16 -11.07
CA ARG A 27 3.20 -10.06 -10.11
C ARG A 27 4.23 -10.27 -9.00
N GLY A 28 5.05 -9.25 -8.75
CA GLY A 28 6.02 -9.25 -7.66
C GLY A 28 5.37 -9.09 -6.28
N SER A 29 6.19 -8.94 -5.24
CA SER A 29 5.76 -8.64 -3.86
C SER A 29 5.45 -7.17 -3.62
N ASP A 30 5.92 -6.28 -4.49
CA ASP A 30 5.91 -4.85 -4.23
C ASP A 30 4.52 -4.24 -4.48
N ARG A 31 4.04 -3.44 -3.53
CA ARG A 31 2.74 -2.75 -3.62
C ARG A 31 2.87 -1.32 -3.13
N LEU A 32 2.27 -0.40 -3.87
CA LEU A 32 1.95 0.94 -3.39
C LEU A 32 0.55 0.90 -2.77
N LEU A 33 0.43 1.42 -1.55
CA LEU A 33 -0.82 1.59 -0.83
C LEU A 33 -1.05 3.09 -0.67
N TYR A 34 -2.20 3.58 -1.14
CA TYR A 34 -2.53 4.99 -1.05
C TYR A 34 -3.96 5.18 -0.54
N SER A 35 -4.18 6.25 0.20
CA SER A 35 -5.48 6.60 0.73
C SER A 35 -6.14 7.74 -0.04
N ASN A 36 -7.46 7.83 0.03
CA ASN A 36 -8.23 8.95 -0.54
C ASN A 36 -7.91 10.32 0.11
N ASP A 37 -7.25 10.33 1.27
CA ASP A 37 -6.84 11.53 2.00
C ASP A 37 -5.32 11.80 1.96
N GLY A 38 -4.58 11.13 1.08
CA GLY A 38 -3.22 11.52 0.69
C GLY A 38 -2.07 10.84 1.45
N LEU A 39 -2.33 9.79 2.22
CA LEU A 39 -1.28 8.94 2.77
C LEU A 39 -0.77 7.96 1.72
N ILE A 40 0.55 7.76 1.67
CA ILE A 40 1.20 6.85 0.74
C ILE A 40 2.16 5.94 1.50
N TYR A 41 2.07 4.64 1.23
CA TYR A 41 2.91 3.60 1.81
C TYR A 41 3.42 2.66 0.70
N LEU A 42 4.64 2.16 0.88
CA LEU A 42 5.25 1.13 0.05
C LEU A 42 5.50 -0.13 0.90
N THR A 43 5.21 -1.29 0.33
CA THR A 43 5.69 -2.59 0.82
C THR A 43 6.45 -3.27 -0.31
N THR A 44 7.59 -3.89 0.02
CA THR A 44 8.40 -4.70 -0.93
C THR A 44 8.44 -6.18 -0.54
N ASP A 45 7.68 -6.54 0.49
CA ASP A 45 7.69 -7.87 1.11
C ASP A 45 6.28 -8.46 1.24
N HIS A 46 5.38 -8.04 0.34
CA HIS A 46 4.01 -8.53 0.24
C HIS A 46 3.22 -8.30 1.54
N TYR A 47 3.13 -7.04 1.94
CA TYR A 47 2.37 -6.52 3.08
C TYR A 47 2.91 -6.89 4.48
N ARG A 48 4.13 -7.42 4.60
CA ARG A 48 4.70 -7.75 5.93
C ARG A 48 5.24 -6.51 6.64
N THR A 49 5.81 -5.57 5.89
CA THR A 49 6.26 -4.28 6.40
C THR A 49 5.74 -3.15 5.53
N MET A 50 5.43 -2.02 6.19
CA MET A 50 4.90 -0.82 5.56
C MET A 50 5.86 0.34 5.78
N GLN A 51 6.37 0.91 4.69
CA GLN A 51 7.19 2.11 4.71
C GLN A 51 6.34 3.30 4.29
N ARG A 52 6.17 4.28 5.19
CA ARG A 52 5.49 5.52 4.83
C ARG A 52 6.37 6.32 3.88
N VAL A 53 5.80 6.70 2.74
CA VAL A 53 6.44 7.63 1.83
C VAL A 53 6.03 9.02 2.29
N ALA A 54 6.96 9.74 2.92
CA ALA A 54 6.80 11.18 3.11
C ALA A 54 6.99 11.86 1.76
N PRO A 55 6.25 12.94 1.45
CA PRO A 55 6.61 13.82 0.35
C PRO A 55 8.03 14.37 0.52
#